data_AF-A0A379AKZ9-F1
#
_entry.id   AF-A0A379AKZ9-F1
#
_cell.length_a   1.000
_cell.length_b   1.000
_cell.length_c   1.000
_cell.angle_alpha   90.00
_cell.angle_beta   90.00
_cell.angle_gamma   90.00
#
_symmetry.space_group_name_H-M   'P 1'
#
loop_
_entity.id
_entity.type
_entity.pdbx_description
1 polymer ?
#
loop_
_entity_poly.entity_id
_entity_poly.type
_entity_poly.pdbx_seq_one_letter_code
_entity_poly.pdbx_strand_id
1 'polypeptide(L)'
;MLRGPVYVLSDEVYEHICFDEAGHASVLAHPELRQRAIAVSSFGKTFHMTGWKVGYCIAPAAISAELRKVHQYLTFSVNTPAQLAIADMLREHPEHYLELPAFYRDRRDRLATALSSSRFKVLPCEGTYFLLVDYSAISDLDDVSFCQWLTREVGVAAIPLSVFCADSLSS
;
A
#
# COMPACT_ATOMS: atom_id res chain seq x y z
N MET A 1 -21.04 19.86 8.82
CA MET A 1 -22.12 19.17 8.09
C MET A 1 -21.73 19.15 6.62
N LEU A 2 -21.18 18.06 6.09
CA LEU A 2 -20.80 17.96 4.68
C LEU A 2 -22.09 17.95 3.85
N ARG A 3 -22.37 19.03 3.10
CA ARG A 3 -23.62 19.25 2.35
C ARG A 3 -23.47 19.02 0.84
N GLY A 4 -22.52 18.21 0.41
CA GLY A 4 -22.27 17.88 -0.99
C GLY A 4 -22.26 16.37 -1.25
N PRO A 5 -22.33 15.94 -2.52
CA PRO A 5 -22.15 14.54 -2.88
C PRO A 5 -20.78 14.06 -2.39
N VAL A 6 -20.75 12.90 -1.73
CA VAL A 6 -19.54 12.28 -1.20
C VAL A 6 -19.01 11.28 -2.24
N TYR A 7 -17.75 11.46 -2.63
CA TYR A 7 -17.01 10.51 -3.47
C TYR A 7 -16.07 9.67 -2.60
N VAL A 8 -15.72 8.48 -3.09
CA VAL A 8 -14.77 7.58 -2.44
C VAL A 8 -13.50 7.53 -3.27
N LEU A 9 -12.35 7.82 -2.66
CA LEU A 9 -11.05 7.52 -3.22
C LEU A 9 -10.51 6.30 -2.48
N SER A 10 -10.41 5.17 -3.17
CA SER A 10 -9.88 3.91 -2.64
C SER A 10 -8.46 3.73 -3.15
N ASP A 11 -7.49 3.96 -2.28
CA ASP A 11 -6.08 3.66 -2.56
C ASP A 11 -5.85 2.16 -2.35
N GLU A 12 -5.81 1.41 -3.45
CA GLU A 12 -5.71 -0.04 -3.47
C GLU A 12 -4.37 -0.49 -4.07
N VAL A 13 -3.31 0.31 -3.96
CA VAL A 13 -1.99 -0.04 -4.54
C VAL A 13 -1.36 -1.32 -3.97
N TYR A 14 -1.91 -1.85 -2.87
CA TYR A 14 -1.55 -3.12 -2.25
C TYR A 14 -2.64 -4.20 -2.39
N GLU A 15 -3.56 -4.07 -3.36
CA GLU A 15 -4.69 -4.99 -3.60
C GLU A 15 -4.30 -6.47 -3.72
N HIS A 16 -3.07 -6.76 -4.16
CA HIS A 16 -2.57 -8.14 -4.30
C HIS A 16 -1.72 -8.61 -3.12
N ILE A 17 -1.57 -7.79 -2.08
CA ILE A 17 -0.88 -8.15 -0.83
C ILE A 17 -1.89 -8.11 0.30
N CYS A 18 -2.86 -9.03 0.25
CA CYS A 18 -3.84 -9.27 1.30
C CYS A 18 -3.65 -10.70 1.84
N PHE A 19 -3.61 -10.85 3.15
CA PHE A 19 -3.36 -12.13 3.82
C PHE A 19 -4.63 -12.80 4.35
N ASP A 20 -5.77 -12.13 4.25
CA ASP A 20 -7.08 -12.70 4.59
C ASP A 20 -7.45 -13.83 3.62
N GLU A 21 -8.10 -14.88 4.12
CA GLU A 21 -8.55 -16.02 3.31
C GLU A 21 -9.64 -15.63 2.30
N ALA A 22 -10.45 -14.62 2.63
CA ALA A 22 -11.46 -14.07 1.72
C ALA A 22 -10.85 -13.18 0.61
N GLY A 23 -9.56 -12.83 0.72
CA GLY A 23 -8.85 -11.99 -0.23
C GLY A 23 -9.12 -10.49 -0.07
N HIS A 24 -8.66 -9.70 -1.04
CA HIS A 24 -8.82 -8.24 -1.01
C HIS A 24 -10.26 -7.80 -1.29
N ALA A 25 -10.82 -6.98 -0.40
CA ALA A 25 -12.14 -6.40 -0.54
C ALA A 25 -12.08 -5.04 -1.24
N SER A 26 -12.09 -5.05 -2.57
CA SER A 26 -12.04 -3.82 -3.38
C SER A 26 -13.34 -3.00 -3.27
N VAL A 27 -13.23 -1.66 -3.32
CA VAL A 27 -14.40 -0.77 -3.49
C VAL A 27 -15.19 -1.11 -4.77
N LEU A 28 -14.48 -1.66 -5.77
CA LEU A 28 -15.08 -2.10 -7.02
C LEU A 28 -16.01 -3.29 -6.80
N ALA A 29 -15.85 -4.11 -5.76
CA ALA A 29 -16.76 -5.22 -5.48
C ALA A 29 -18.14 -4.75 -4.97
N HIS A 30 -18.25 -3.51 -4.49
CA HIS A 30 -19.49 -2.97 -3.94
C HIS A 30 -20.30 -2.20 -5.01
N PRO A 31 -21.51 -2.69 -5.43
CA PRO A 31 -22.24 -2.12 -6.56
C PRO A 31 -22.57 -0.62 -6.43
N GLU A 32 -23.01 -0.18 -5.25
CA GLU A 32 -23.36 1.22 -5.00
C GLU A 32 -22.14 2.13 -4.86
N LEU A 33 -21.10 1.71 -4.12
CA LEU A 33 -19.89 2.50 -3.97
C LEU A 33 -19.16 2.67 -5.30
N ARG A 34 -19.11 1.64 -6.14
CA ARG A 34 -18.50 1.68 -7.48
C ARG A 34 -19.02 2.86 -8.32
N GLN A 35 -20.28 3.28 -8.16
CA GLN A 35 -20.88 4.39 -8.91
C GLN A 35 -20.36 5.78 -8.50
N ARG A 36 -19.61 5.87 -7.40
CA ARG A 36 -19.07 7.13 -6.85
C ARG A 36 -17.64 6.98 -6.35
N ALA A 37 -16.95 5.91 -6.74
CA ALA A 37 -15.61 5.60 -6.29
C ALA A 37 -14.57 5.76 -7.41
N ILE A 38 -13.34 6.03 -6.98
CA ILE A 38 -12.11 5.98 -7.76
C ILE A 38 -11.22 4.96 -7.08
N ALA A 39 -11.02 3.79 -7.68
CA ALA A 39 -10.03 2.83 -7.22
C ALA A 39 -8.69 3.14 -7.88
N VAL A 40 -7.60 3.19 -7.10
CA VAL A 40 -6.25 3.52 -7.57
C VAL A 40 -5.33 2.32 -7.38
N SER A 41 -4.57 1.98 -8.42
CA SER A 41 -3.68 0.82 -8.46
C SER A 41 -2.29 1.21 -8.95
N SER A 42 -1.27 0.41 -8.59
CA SER A 42 0.13 0.68 -8.94
C SER A 42 0.87 -0.56 -9.45
N PHE A 43 1.25 -0.56 -10.73
CA PHE A 43 2.05 -1.64 -11.31
C PHE A 43 3.46 -1.72 -10.70
N GLY A 44 4.02 -0.58 -10.30
CA GLY A 44 5.33 -0.56 -9.63
C GLY A 44 5.32 -1.29 -8.28
N LYS A 45 4.17 -1.37 -7.60
CA LYS A 45 4.01 -2.14 -6.36
C LYS A 45 3.80 -3.62 -6.66
N THR A 46 2.91 -3.94 -7.58
CA THR A 46 2.59 -5.31 -7.99
C THR A 46 3.80 -6.04 -8.56
N PHE A 47 4.54 -5.42 -9.47
CA PHE A 47 5.65 -6.06 -10.19
C PHE A 47 7.04 -5.72 -9.62
N HIS A 48 7.13 -5.23 -8.38
CA HIS A 48 8.39 -4.90 -7.70
C HIS A 48 9.28 -3.88 -8.44
N MET A 49 8.70 -3.03 -9.29
CA MET A 49 9.38 -2.06 -10.15
C MET A 49 8.95 -0.62 -9.84
N THR A 50 9.12 -0.17 -8.59
CA THR A 50 8.62 1.15 -8.12
C THR A 50 9.16 2.34 -8.92
N GLY A 51 10.35 2.20 -9.53
CA GLY A 51 10.97 3.22 -10.38
C GLY A 51 10.31 3.41 -11.75
N TRP A 52 9.48 2.47 -12.22
CA TRP A 52 8.83 2.56 -13.54
C TRP A 52 7.68 3.56 -13.56
N LYS A 53 7.12 3.91 -12.40
CA LYS A 53 6.11 4.98 -12.23
C LYS A 53 4.91 4.86 -13.16
N VAL A 54 4.38 3.63 -13.32
CA VAL A 54 3.11 3.38 -14.00
C VAL A 54 2.06 2.91 -13.00
N GLY A 55 0.89 3.53 -13.04
CA GLY A 55 -0.30 3.18 -12.27
C GLY A 55 -1.54 3.56 -13.05
N TYR A 56 -2.71 3.23 -12.52
CA TYR A 56 -3.99 3.53 -13.17
C TYR A 56 -5.09 3.74 -12.13
N CYS A 57 -6.26 4.20 -12.58
CA CYS A 57 -7.45 4.26 -11.76
C CYS A 57 -8.67 3.76 -12.52
N ILE A 58 -9.63 3.21 -11.78
CA ILE A 58 -10.94 2.77 -12.28
C ILE A 58 -12.01 3.63 -11.62
N ALA A 59 -12.82 4.30 -12.45
CA ALA A 59 -13.94 5.12 -12.01
C ALA A 59 -15.06 5.16 -13.06
N PRO A 60 -16.31 5.47 -12.67
CA PRO A 60 -17.42 5.73 -13.59
C PRO A 60 -17.06 6.72 -14.70
N ALA A 61 -17.68 6.59 -15.87
CA ALA A 61 -17.34 7.39 -17.05
C ALA A 61 -17.31 8.90 -16.80
N ALA A 62 -18.30 9.44 -16.07
CA ALA A 62 -18.36 10.85 -15.72
C ALA A 62 -17.16 11.30 -14.85
N ILE A 63 -16.78 10.49 -13.86
CA ILE A 63 -15.64 10.79 -12.97
C ILE A 63 -14.32 10.64 -13.73
N SER A 64 -14.17 9.55 -14.50
CA SER A 64 -13.02 9.30 -15.37
C SER A 64 -12.79 10.43 -16.39
N ALA A 65 -13.84 11.05 -16.91
CA ALA A 65 -13.72 12.18 -17.83
C ALA A 65 -13.06 13.39 -17.14
N GLU A 66 -13.46 13.72 -15.91
CA GLU A 66 -12.85 14.82 -15.14
C GLU A 66 -11.40 14.50 -14.74
N LEU A 67 -11.11 13.25 -14.35
CA LEU A 67 -9.73 12.81 -14.07
C LEU A 67 -8.82 12.94 -15.30
N ARG A 68 -9.32 12.57 -16.48
CA ARG A 68 -8.57 12.67 -17.74
C ARG A 68 -8.29 14.10 -18.16
N LYS A 69 -9.20 15.06 -17.92
CA LYS A 69 -8.94 16.49 -18.15
C LYS A 69 -7.73 16.95 -17.33
N VAL A 70 -7.67 16.58 -16.05
CA VAL A 70 -6.55 16.95 -15.19
C VAL A 70 -5.26 16.23 -15.61
N HIS A 71 -5.32 14.91 -15.84
CA HIS A 71 -4.17 14.12 -16.29
C HIS A 71 -3.54 14.64 -17.58
N GLN A 72 -4.37 15.05 -18.54
CA GLN A 72 -3.94 15.61 -19.83
C GLN A 72 -3.01 16.82 -19.66
N TYR A 73 -3.21 17.63 -18.61
CA TYR A 73 -2.38 18.81 -18.33
C TYR A 73 -1.29 18.57 -17.26
N LEU A 74 -1.36 17.48 -16.49
CA LEU A 74 -0.30 17.10 -15.55
C LEU A 74 0.91 16.49 -16.26
N THR A 75 0.68 15.49 -17.12
CA THR A 75 1.75 14.78 -17.81
C THR A 75 1.44 14.45 -19.27
N PHE A 76 0.20 14.71 -19.74
CA PHE A 76 -0.34 14.36 -21.06
C PHE A 76 -0.42 12.85 -21.34
N SER A 77 0.70 12.15 -21.23
CA SER A 77 0.80 10.71 -21.40
C SER A 77 1.78 10.10 -20.38
N VAL A 78 1.90 8.77 -20.40
CA VAL A 78 2.80 7.97 -19.57
C VAL A 78 3.79 7.24 -20.49
N ASN A 79 4.91 6.77 -19.96
CA ASN A 79 5.95 6.02 -20.69
C ASN A 79 5.36 4.91 -21.58
N THR A 80 5.38 5.11 -22.90
CA THR A 80 4.74 4.21 -23.87
C THR A 80 5.34 2.80 -23.87
N PRO A 81 6.68 2.61 -23.93
CA PRO A 81 7.26 1.27 -23.84
C PRO A 81 6.87 0.52 -22.55
N ALA A 82 6.85 1.19 -21.40
CA ALA A 82 6.45 0.58 -20.14
C ALA A 82 4.97 0.13 -20.15
N GLN A 83 4.08 0.92 -20.76
CA GLN A 83 2.67 0.53 -20.92
C GLN A 83 2.53 -0.74 -21.78
N LEU A 84 3.30 -0.85 -22.87
CA LEU A 84 3.30 -2.05 -23.72
C LEU A 84 3.81 -3.27 -22.96
N ALA A 85 4.94 -3.15 -22.27
CA ALA A 85 5.52 -4.25 -21.49
C ALA A 85 4.59 -4.72 -20.35
N ILE A 86 3.92 -3.79 -19.66
CA ILE A 86 2.93 -4.13 -18.63
C ILE A 86 1.72 -4.84 -19.25
N ALA A 87 1.27 -4.41 -20.43
CA ALA A 87 0.16 -5.06 -21.12
C ALA A 87 0.51 -6.50 -21.53
N ASP A 88 1.76 -6.75 -21.95
CA ASP A 88 2.26 -8.11 -22.22
C ASP A 88 2.30 -8.93 -20.93
N MET A 89 2.91 -8.40 -19.85
CA MET A 89 2.99 -9.08 -18.55
C MET A 89 1.61 -9.49 -18.01
N LEU A 90 0.61 -8.62 -18.10
CA LEU A 90 -0.76 -8.93 -17.66
C LEU A 90 -1.44 -10.04 -18.48
N ARG A 91 -1.10 -10.17 -19.76
CA ARG A 91 -1.67 -11.20 -20.64
C ARG A 91 -0.94 -12.53 -20.53
N GLU A 92 0.38 -12.48 -20.44
CA GLU A 92 1.25 -13.64 -20.47
C GLU A 92 1.37 -14.31 -19.11
N HIS A 93 1.25 -13.53 -18.02
CA HIS A 93 1.41 -13.98 -16.64
C HIS A 93 0.28 -13.49 -15.71
N PRO A 94 -1.00 -13.78 -16.02
CA PRO A 94 -2.13 -13.38 -15.18
C PRO A 94 -2.11 -14.01 -13.78
N GLU A 95 -1.37 -15.10 -13.57
CA GLU A 95 -1.19 -15.77 -12.29
C GLU A 95 -0.30 -14.99 -11.30
N HIS A 96 0.59 -14.12 -11.79
CA HIS A 96 1.64 -13.50 -10.98
C HIS A 96 1.10 -12.81 -9.72
N TYR A 97 0.01 -12.04 -9.86
CA TYR A 97 -0.55 -11.32 -8.71
C TYR A 97 -1.27 -12.24 -7.71
N LEU A 98 -1.73 -13.42 -8.13
CA LEU A 98 -2.35 -14.42 -7.25
C LEU A 98 -1.32 -15.09 -6.33
N GLU A 99 -0.04 -15.06 -6.71
CA GLU A 99 1.07 -15.62 -5.95
C GLU A 99 1.61 -14.65 -4.88
N LEU A 100 1.34 -13.34 -5.03
CA LEU A 100 1.85 -12.28 -4.15
C LEU A 100 1.45 -12.44 -2.67
N PRO A 101 0.22 -12.87 -2.30
CA PRO A 101 -0.13 -13.13 -0.91
C PRO A 101 0.80 -14.14 -0.24
N ALA A 102 1.05 -15.29 -0.88
CA ALA A 102 1.93 -16.33 -0.35
C ALA A 102 3.39 -15.85 -0.30
N PHE A 103 3.83 -15.19 -1.36
CA PHE A 103 5.17 -14.63 -1.48
C PHE A 103 5.51 -13.64 -0.36
N TYR A 104 4.60 -12.73 -0.02
CA TYR A 104 4.81 -11.76 1.06
C TYR A 104 4.54 -12.34 2.45
N ARG A 105 3.64 -13.31 2.58
CA ARG A 105 3.36 -13.98 3.86
C ARG A 105 4.61 -14.67 4.41
N ASP A 106 5.34 -15.41 3.58
CA ASP A 106 6.61 -16.05 3.99
C ASP A 106 7.62 -15.03 4.54
N ARG A 107 7.74 -13.85 3.92
CA ARG A 107 8.65 -12.78 4.39
C ARG A 107 8.16 -12.14 5.69
N ARG A 108 6.87 -11.85 5.79
CA ARG A 108 6.23 -11.34 7.01
C ARG A 108 6.49 -12.28 8.17
N ASP A 109 6.24 -13.57 7.98
CA ASP A 109 6.34 -14.59 9.01
C ASP A 109 7.79 -14.81 9.44
N ARG A 110 8.77 -14.74 8.51
CA ARG A 110 10.20 -14.76 8.86
C ARG A 110 10.58 -13.60 9.78
N LEU A 111 10.18 -12.37 9.47
CA LEU A 111 10.48 -11.21 10.32
C LEU A 111 9.77 -11.30 11.67
N ALA A 112 8.47 -11.66 11.68
CA ALA A 112 7.70 -11.82 12.90
C ALA A 112 8.28 -12.91 13.81
N THR A 113 8.70 -14.04 13.23
CA THR A 113 9.34 -15.14 13.96
C THR A 113 10.69 -14.70 14.55
N ALA A 114 11.52 -14.00 13.78
CA ALA A 114 12.79 -13.48 14.28
C ALA A 114 12.58 -12.53 15.49
N LEU A 115 11.59 -11.65 15.40
CA LEU A 115 11.24 -10.71 16.47
C LEU A 115 10.58 -11.36 17.69
N SER A 116 9.95 -12.53 17.54
CA SER A 116 9.26 -13.23 18.64
C SER A 116 10.18 -13.62 19.80
N SER A 117 11.48 -13.76 19.53
CA SER A 117 12.51 -14.03 20.55
C SER A 117 13.06 -12.76 21.22
N SER A 118 12.62 -11.59 20.78
CA SER A 118 13.02 -10.28 21.30
C SER A 118 11.98 -9.69 22.24
N ARG A 119 12.25 -8.48 22.77
CA ARG A 119 11.28 -7.70 23.55
C ARG A 119 10.33 -6.85 22.67
N PHE A 120 10.45 -6.90 21.35
CA PHE A 120 9.46 -6.26 20.47
C PHE A 120 8.15 -7.05 20.50
N LYS A 121 7.03 -6.34 20.44
CA LYS A 121 5.71 -6.93 20.23
C LYS A 121 5.26 -6.66 18.80
N VAL A 122 5.09 -7.72 18.02
CA VAL A 122 4.58 -7.63 16.64
C VAL A 122 3.06 -7.47 16.66
N LEU A 123 2.54 -6.48 15.95
CA LEU A 123 1.08 -6.28 15.79
C LEU A 123 0.54 -7.13 14.62
N PRO A 124 -0.77 -7.48 14.64
CA PRO A 124 -1.39 -8.17 13.51
C PRO A 124 -1.18 -7.43 12.18
N CYS A 125 -0.85 -8.17 11.12
CA CYS A 125 -0.61 -7.65 9.78
C CYS A 125 -1.45 -8.44 8.78
N GLU A 126 -2.50 -7.79 8.28
CA GLU A 126 -3.53 -8.36 7.39
C GLU A 126 -3.22 -8.13 5.91
N GLY A 127 -2.28 -7.24 5.59
CA GLY A 127 -1.90 -6.94 4.22
C GLY A 127 -0.77 -5.93 4.14
N THR A 128 -0.47 -5.48 2.92
CA THR A 128 0.75 -4.74 2.56
C THR A 128 2.03 -5.55 2.83
N TYR A 129 3.19 -4.97 2.53
CA TYR A 129 4.48 -5.55 2.92
C TYR A 129 5.09 -4.89 4.16
N PHE A 130 4.32 -4.08 4.91
CA PHE A 130 4.75 -3.43 6.14
C PHE A 130 4.39 -4.25 7.37
N LEU A 131 5.18 -4.10 8.43
CA LEU A 131 4.92 -4.72 9.73
C LEU A 131 5.05 -3.66 10.82
N LEU A 132 4.05 -3.55 11.68
CA LEU A 132 4.10 -2.68 12.85
C LEU A 132 4.65 -3.45 14.05
N VAL A 133 5.57 -2.81 14.76
CA VAL A 133 6.21 -3.35 15.94
C VAL A 133 6.16 -2.33 17.07
N ASP A 134 5.74 -2.80 18.24
CA ASP A 134 5.71 -2.04 19.48
C ASP A 134 7.00 -2.33 20.26
N TYR A 135 7.66 -1.26 20.71
CA TYR A 135 8.94 -1.30 21.42
C TYR A 135 8.85 -0.85 22.88
N SER A 136 7.64 -0.71 23.44
CA SER A 136 7.42 -0.19 24.81
C SER A 136 8.15 -0.99 25.89
N ALA A 137 8.46 -2.27 25.64
CA ALA A 137 9.25 -3.11 26.55
C ALA A 137 10.77 -2.97 26.37
N ILE A 138 11.24 -2.09 25.48
CA ILE A 138 12.65 -1.90 25.11
C ILE A 138 13.16 -0.53 25.54
N SER A 139 12.39 0.54 25.31
CA SER A 139 12.83 1.93 25.49
C SER A 139 11.65 2.86 25.78
N ASP A 140 11.92 3.90 26.57
CA ASP A 140 10.97 5.00 26.86
C ASP A 140 11.14 6.21 25.92
N LEU A 141 12.01 6.10 24.89
CA LEU A 141 12.16 7.13 23.87
C LEU A 141 10.88 7.28 23.05
N ASP A 142 10.64 8.49 22.52
CA ASP A 142 9.66 8.67 21.45
C ASP A 142 10.08 7.91 20.17
N ASP A 143 9.14 7.64 19.27
CA ASP A 143 9.39 6.75 18.13
C ASP A 143 10.41 7.30 17.13
N VAL A 144 10.49 8.63 16.97
CA VAL A 144 11.51 9.28 16.11
C VAL A 144 12.89 9.06 16.71
N SER A 145 13.07 9.36 18.00
CA SER A 145 14.33 9.15 18.72
C SER A 145 14.71 7.67 18.76
N PHE A 146 13.73 6.78 18.97
CA PHE A 146 13.93 5.33 18.97
C PHE A 146 14.39 4.81 17.60
N CYS A 147 13.78 5.22 16.49
CA CYS A 147 14.21 4.79 15.15
C CYS A 147 15.63 5.29 14.81
N GLN A 148 16.02 6.49 15.26
CA GLN A 148 17.40 6.97 15.10
C GLN A 148 18.39 6.14 15.92
N TRP A 149 18.05 5.85 17.18
CA TRP A 149 18.85 4.99 18.05
C TRP A 149 18.99 3.57 17.46
N LEU A 150 17.88 2.95 17.04
CA LEU A 150 17.86 1.62 16.44
C LEU A 150 18.75 1.55 15.20
N THR A 151 18.75 2.61 14.38
CA THR A 151 19.60 2.71 13.19
C THR A 151 21.08 2.83 13.56
N ARG A 152 21.43 3.70 14.52
CA ARG A 152 22.83 3.99 14.88
C ARG A 152 23.48 2.88 15.71
N GLU A 153 22.76 2.36 16.70
CA GLU A 153 23.30 1.44 17.70
C GLU A 153 23.08 -0.03 17.34
N VAL A 154 21.97 -0.35 16.65
CA VAL A 154 21.62 -1.74 16.30
C VAL A 154 21.81 -2.03 14.79
N GLY A 155 21.86 -0.98 13.96
CA GLY A 155 22.03 -1.13 12.51
C GLY A 155 20.75 -1.50 11.76
N VAL A 156 19.57 -1.29 12.36
CA VAL A 156 18.26 -1.57 11.75
C VAL A 156 17.50 -0.27 11.55
N ALA A 157 17.33 0.14 10.31
CA ALA A 157 16.51 1.30 9.96
C ALA A 157 15.02 0.96 9.96
N ALA A 158 14.24 1.75 10.67
CA ALA A 158 12.78 1.69 10.70
C ALA A 158 12.20 3.11 10.50
N ILE A 159 10.90 3.19 10.23
CA ILE A 159 10.19 4.46 10.09
C ILE A 159 9.28 4.65 11.32
N PRO A 160 9.36 5.78 12.03
CA PRO A 160 8.44 6.09 13.14
C PRO A 160 7.00 6.16 12.62
N LEU A 161 6.02 5.72 13.40
CA LEU A 161 4.62 5.78 12.98
C LEU A 161 4.07 7.21 13.07
N SER A 162 4.60 8.01 14.00
CA SER A 162 4.18 9.39 14.26
C SER A 162 4.28 10.30 13.04
N VAL A 163 5.19 10.06 12.09
CA VAL A 163 5.31 10.89 10.87
C VAL A 163 4.14 10.70 9.89
N PHE A 164 3.32 9.67 10.09
CA PHE A 164 2.08 9.44 9.35
C PHE A 164 0.84 10.04 10.04
N CYS A 165 1.01 10.64 11.23
CA CYS A 165 -0.07 11.25 12.01
C CYS A 165 0.06 12.78 12.02
N ALA A 166 -1.03 13.50 11.76
CA ALA A 166 -1.05 14.96 11.81
C ALA A 166 -1.02 15.48 13.25
N ASP A 167 -1.79 14.83 14.13
CA ASP A 167 -1.76 15.08 15.56
C ASP A 167 -0.74 14.16 16.22
N SER A 168 -0.08 14.66 17.27
CA SER A 168 0.81 13.83 18.08
C SER A 168 0.02 12.66 18.68
N LEU A 169 0.51 11.43 18.48
CA LEU A 169 0.01 10.27 19.20
C LEU A 169 0.22 10.52 20.70
N SER A 170 -0.86 10.77 21.44
CA SER A 170 -0.79 10.92 22.89
C SER A 170 -0.37 9.58 23.48
N SER A 171 0.77 9.58 24.17
CA SER A 171 1.31 8.45 24.94
C SER A 171 0.37 7.99 26.05
#